data_AF-A0A7K2L184-F1
#
_entry.id   AF-A0A7K2L184-F1
#
_cell.length_a   1.000
_cell.length_b   1.000
_cell.length_c   1.000
_cell.angle_alpha   90.00
_cell.angle_beta   90.00
_cell.angle_gamma   90.00
#
_symmetry.space_group_name_H-M   'P 1'
#
loop_
_entity.id
_entity.type
_entity.pdbx_description
1 polymer ?
#
loop_
_entity_poly.entity_id
_entity_poly.type
_entity_poly.pdbx_seq_one_letter_code
_entity_poly.pdbx_strand_id
1 'polypeptide(L)'
;MSERLRRRLPLSRRRAVSTAVTTVLVGGTFAGLLSVTGAPKTAAAQTATPGAAVPAPRSPATPRATAPSPVPMATGPDAPDAPDTDSSGRTRDPESPAGRPGAASSVMQIVAHPDDDLFFMNPDISQTIRSGTPLAAVYLTAGESDGVNARPRDAAAVKADKAGYAEARQNGIRAAYSEMATGSRTSPWDRVAIPTAGGGLAELDTLRADPKVRLVWLQIREAGSTNHYRPHSLNGLWHGLVGTLESQRSAGTPVTADFRYTKDEVVATIAGLLDRFRPTFVRMQDPSPGTDPKTGKIRDHQDHLYGARFTQAALARYAELPGRPRVGVQNYLGYPTSVLPHTLDPETAGDKLKTLKTYAWLDGVNDCGTPAGCGDLKVAARPAGRGWTATVRYARGTSTSWVQRGTDGGLHAFSVLDGQLAAWRKPAGGGAWQGPTLLPGGGLDSGVTSVSLPDGRIAVYGTRTLLAGGPAGYRREVVSTAQTAPGGAFGPWRSLGTPERSDATGTSDISAPAVTVGA
;
A
#
# COMPACT_ATOMS: atom_id res chain seq x y z
N MET A 1 -51.23 -61.75 -41.07
CA MET A 1 -49.98 -62.53 -41.26
C MET A 1 -49.20 -62.53 -39.96
N SER A 2 -48.82 -63.75 -39.56
CA SER A 2 -48.11 -64.27 -38.38
C SER A 2 -47.29 -63.37 -37.45
N GLU A 3 -47.57 -63.48 -36.14
CA GLU A 3 -46.79 -64.24 -35.12
C GLU A 3 -45.24 -64.27 -35.26
N ARG A 4 -44.40 -64.21 -34.21
CA ARG A 4 -44.54 -64.57 -32.78
C ARG A 4 -43.36 -64.05 -31.94
N LEU A 5 -43.64 -63.93 -30.64
CA LEU A 5 -42.82 -63.86 -29.39
C LEU A 5 -41.46 -64.61 -29.41
N ARG A 6 -40.43 -64.42 -28.55
CA ARG A 6 -40.30 -64.05 -27.11
C ARG A 6 -38.78 -64.06 -26.76
N ARG A 7 -38.28 -63.21 -25.85
CA ARG A 7 -37.57 -63.58 -24.59
C ARG A 7 -37.00 -62.35 -23.86
N ARG A 8 -36.81 -62.51 -22.55
CA ARG A 8 -36.77 -61.48 -21.49
C ARG A 8 -35.44 -61.57 -20.69
N LEU A 9 -35.04 -60.42 -20.09
CA LEU A 9 -34.19 -60.19 -18.87
C LEU A 9 -32.64 -60.16 -18.99
N PRO A 10 -31.90 -59.51 -18.03
CA PRO A 10 -32.13 -58.20 -17.40
C PRO A 10 -30.85 -57.33 -17.11
N LEU A 11 -31.09 -56.07 -16.69
CA LEU A 11 -30.35 -55.16 -15.77
C LEU A 11 -28.80 -55.04 -15.80
N SER A 12 -28.29 -53.81 -15.96
CA SER A 12 -27.10 -53.33 -15.25
C SER A 12 -27.14 -51.80 -15.05
N ARG A 13 -27.24 -51.38 -13.78
CA ARG A 13 -27.09 -50.00 -13.28
C ARG A 13 -25.59 -49.67 -13.21
N ARG A 14 -25.17 -48.54 -13.80
CA ARG A 14 -23.83 -47.98 -13.55
C ARG A 14 -23.78 -47.40 -12.14
N ARG A 15 -22.85 -47.93 -11.33
CA ARG A 15 -22.52 -47.48 -9.97
C ARG A 15 -21.65 -46.22 -10.03
N ALA A 16 -21.91 -45.31 -9.10
CA ALA A 16 -20.98 -44.29 -8.65
C ALA A 16 -19.78 -44.94 -7.96
N VAL A 17 -18.59 -44.37 -8.14
CA VAL A 17 -17.39 -44.68 -7.36
C VAL A 17 -16.73 -43.36 -6.95
N SER A 18 -16.76 -43.11 -5.64
CA SER A 18 -15.91 -42.17 -4.94
C SER A 18 -14.48 -42.69 -4.91
N THR A 19 -13.48 -41.84 -5.14
CA THR A 19 -12.08 -42.19 -4.90
C THR A 19 -11.53 -41.32 -3.78
N ALA A 20 -11.19 -41.99 -2.68
CA ALA A 20 -10.49 -41.46 -1.53
C ALA A 20 -9.03 -41.16 -1.89
N VAL A 21 -8.50 -40.04 -1.38
CA VAL A 21 -7.08 -39.69 -1.48
C VAL A 21 -6.37 -40.16 -0.22
N THR A 22 -5.51 -41.16 -0.39
CA THR A 22 -4.60 -41.70 0.63
C THR A 22 -3.46 -40.71 0.85
N THR A 23 -3.26 -40.30 2.10
CA THR A 23 -2.13 -39.50 2.54
C THR A 23 -0.96 -40.43 2.88
N VAL A 24 0.19 -40.25 2.22
CA VAL A 24 1.44 -40.94 2.58
C VAL A 24 2.25 -40.04 3.52
N LEU A 25 2.41 -40.48 4.76
CA LEU A 25 3.42 -39.99 5.70
C LEU A 25 4.81 -40.42 5.22
N VAL A 26 5.76 -39.49 5.19
CA VAL A 26 7.18 -39.79 5.29
C VAL A 26 7.71 -39.07 6.53
N GLY A 27 8.14 -39.85 7.51
CA GLY A 27 8.76 -39.39 8.74
C GLY A 27 10.28 -39.44 8.70
N GLY A 28 10.88 -38.67 9.62
CA GLY A 28 12.16 -38.99 10.27
C GLY A 28 13.43 -38.42 9.65
N THR A 29 14.02 -37.39 10.26
CA THR A 29 14.95 -37.58 11.38
C THR A 29 15.45 -36.23 11.92
N PHE A 30 15.27 -36.03 13.22
CA PHE A 30 15.84 -34.98 14.05
C PHE A 30 17.00 -35.61 14.83
N ALA A 31 18.16 -34.95 14.85
CA ALA A 31 19.19 -35.18 15.87
C ALA A 31 19.57 -33.82 16.43
N GLY A 32 19.25 -33.60 17.71
CA GLY A 32 19.60 -32.41 18.45
C GLY A 32 20.94 -32.57 19.16
N LEU A 33 21.58 -31.45 19.46
CA LEU A 33 22.40 -31.28 20.65
C LEU A 33 22.14 -29.89 21.23
N LEU A 34 21.58 -29.90 22.43
CA LEU A 34 21.48 -28.77 23.34
C LEU A 34 22.85 -28.48 23.95
N SER A 35 23.17 -27.20 24.12
CA SER A 35 23.94 -26.71 25.26
C SER A 35 23.52 -25.27 25.53
N VAL A 36 22.83 -25.08 26.65
CA VAL A 36 22.43 -23.79 27.23
C VAL A 36 23.35 -23.54 28.42
N THR A 37 24.10 -22.44 28.42
CA THR A 37 24.48 -21.71 29.64
C THR A 37 24.91 -20.29 29.26
N GLY A 38 24.41 -19.28 29.98
CA GLY A 38 24.88 -17.90 29.85
C GLY A 38 23.83 -16.86 30.23
N ALA A 39 23.78 -16.51 31.52
CA ALA A 39 22.94 -15.44 32.08
C ALA A 39 23.28 -14.05 31.48
N PRO A 40 22.31 -13.12 31.38
CA PRO A 40 22.58 -11.77 30.91
C PRO A 40 23.21 -10.93 32.03
N LYS A 41 24.42 -10.41 31.78
CA LYS A 41 25.00 -9.33 32.57
C LYS A 41 24.32 -8.01 32.20
N THR A 42 23.80 -7.36 33.22
CA THR A 42 23.37 -5.96 33.24
C THR A 42 24.52 -5.04 32.85
N ALA A 43 24.30 -4.19 31.85
CA ALA A 43 25.17 -3.04 31.57
C ALA A 43 24.46 -1.77 32.03
N ALA A 44 25.11 -1.10 32.99
CA ALA A 44 24.67 0.12 33.62
C ALA A 44 24.61 1.29 32.62
N ALA A 45 23.55 2.08 32.77
CA ALA A 45 23.44 3.40 32.14
C ALA A 45 24.55 4.32 32.69
N GLN A 46 25.35 4.90 31.79
CA GLN A 46 26.20 6.04 32.12
C GLN A 46 25.49 7.32 31.68
N THR A 47 25.16 8.12 32.68
CA THR A 47 24.65 9.49 32.60
C THR A 47 25.72 10.42 32.02
N ALA A 48 25.42 11.03 30.87
CA ALA A 48 26.19 12.16 30.33
C ALA A 48 25.46 13.48 30.65
N THR A 49 26.13 14.33 31.39
CA THR A 49 25.77 15.71 31.74
C THR A 49 25.82 16.63 30.51
N PRO A 50 24.90 17.61 30.34
CA PRO A 50 24.91 18.50 29.18
C PRO A 50 25.86 19.70 29.37
N GLY A 51 26.75 19.91 28.41
CA GLY A 51 27.66 21.06 28.35
C GLY A 51 27.29 22.04 27.23
N ALA A 52 27.06 23.29 27.66
CA ALA A 52 27.26 24.57 26.98
C ALA A 52 26.67 24.86 25.58
N ALA A 53 25.80 25.87 25.57
CA ALA A 53 25.26 26.56 24.41
C ALA A 53 26.30 27.42 23.67
N VAL A 54 26.19 27.47 22.34
CA VAL A 54 26.87 28.46 21.46
C VAL A 54 25.85 28.98 20.43
N PRO A 55 25.86 30.28 20.08
CA PRO A 55 24.67 30.98 19.59
C PRO A 55 24.50 30.99 18.07
N ALA A 56 23.25 31.21 17.63
CA ALA A 56 22.80 31.23 16.24
C ALA A 56 23.30 32.45 15.44
N PRO A 57 23.61 32.29 14.14
CA PRO A 57 23.83 33.42 13.24
C PRO A 57 22.50 33.94 12.64
N ARG A 58 22.45 35.27 12.52
CA ARG A 58 21.33 36.09 12.03
C ARG A 58 21.20 36.00 10.50
N SER A 59 19.96 35.89 10.00
CA SER A 59 19.61 35.99 8.57
C SER A 59 19.62 37.45 8.07
N PRO A 60 20.05 37.74 6.83
CA PRO A 60 19.81 39.02 6.19
C PRO A 60 18.48 39.07 5.43
N ALA A 61 17.87 40.25 5.43
CA ALA A 61 16.59 40.59 4.83
C ALA A 61 16.60 40.59 3.29
N THR A 62 15.48 40.17 2.70
CA THR A 62 15.19 40.24 1.26
C THR A 62 14.55 41.59 0.87
N PRO A 63 14.87 42.18 -0.29
CA PRO A 63 14.20 43.39 -0.78
C PRO A 63 12.88 43.06 -1.48
N ARG A 64 11.92 43.94 -1.24
CA ARG A 64 10.54 43.96 -1.72
C ARG A 64 10.50 44.46 -3.18
N ALA A 65 10.02 43.65 -4.12
CA ALA A 65 9.74 44.07 -5.49
C ALA A 65 8.24 44.35 -5.65
N THR A 66 7.94 45.57 -6.10
CA THR A 66 6.63 46.16 -6.37
C THR A 66 5.97 45.58 -7.63
N ALA A 67 4.69 45.20 -7.50
CA ALA A 67 3.80 44.89 -8.62
C ALA A 67 3.08 46.16 -9.13
N PRO A 68 2.85 46.32 -10.44
CA PRO A 68 1.92 47.32 -10.95
C PRO A 68 0.50 46.76 -11.10
N SER A 69 -0.48 47.58 -10.73
CA SER A 69 -1.93 47.39 -10.89
C SER A 69 -2.44 47.94 -12.25
N PRO A 70 -3.71 47.66 -12.63
CA PRO A 70 -4.13 47.38 -14.01
C PRO A 70 -4.70 48.57 -14.79
N VAL A 71 -4.84 48.40 -16.10
CA VAL A 71 -5.53 49.31 -17.03
C VAL A 71 -6.97 48.81 -17.28
N PRO A 72 -8.00 49.69 -17.30
CA PRO A 72 -9.41 49.32 -17.49
C PRO A 72 -9.92 49.54 -18.94
N MET A 73 -11.19 49.18 -19.15
CA MET A 73 -12.10 49.45 -20.30
C MET A 73 -12.23 48.28 -21.29
N ALA A 74 -13.40 47.90 -21.83
CA ALA A 74 -14.72 48.53 -21.90
C ALA A 74 -15.85 47.48 -22.01
N THR A 75 -17.03 47.85 -21.51
CA THR A 75 -18.33 47.20 -21.69
C THR A 75 -19.07 47.75 -22.92
N GLY A 76 -19.78 46.90 -23.68
CA GLY A 76 -20.79 47.27 -24.66
C GLY A 76 -21.59 46.04 -25.15
N PRO A 77 -22.86 46.18 -25.62
CA PRO A 77 -23.95 45.26 -25.25
C PRO A 77 -24.57 44.44 -26.41
N ASP A 78 -25.42 43.48 -25.98
CA ASP A 78 -26.58 42.84 -26.64
C ASP A 78 -26.42 41.91 -27.87
N ALA A 79 -26.75 40.62 -27.67
CA ALA A 79 -27.90 39.95 -28.33
C ALA A 79 -28.11 38.50 -27.78
N PRO A 80 -29.35 38.01 -27.65
CA PRO A 80 -29.65 36.67 -27.13
C PRO A 80 -29.68 35.61 -28.26
N ASP A 81 -28.90 34.54 -28.12
CA ASP A 81 -29.00 33.37 -28.98
C ASP A 81 -30.18 32.48 -28.56
N ALA A 82 -31.01 32.14 -29.55
CA ALA A 82 -32.17 31.27 -29.43
C ALA A 82 -31.77 29.81 -29.17
N PRO A 83 -32.63 28.99 -28.52
CA PRO A 83 -32.35 27.58 -28.30
C PRO A 83 -32.51 26.76 -29.58
N ASP A 84 -31.44 26.03 -29.92
CA ASP A 84 -31.38 25.03 -30.99
C ASP A 84 -32.22 23.81 -30.59
N THR A 85 -33.38 23.61 -31.23
CA THR A 85 -34.28 22.49 -30.99
C THR A 85 -33.93 21.32 -31.91
N ASP A 86 -33.40 20.24 -31.36
CA ASP A 86 -33.38 18.93 -32.02
C ASP A 86 -34.77 18.25 -31.94
N SER A 87 -35.17 17.68 -33.07
CA SER A 87 -36.37 16.94 -33.46
C SER A 87 -36.80 15.73 -32.60
N SER A 88 -36.37 15.61 -31.33
CA SER A 88 -36.68 14.46 -30.48
C SER A 88 -37.49 14.76 -29.21
N GLY A 89 -37.94 15.99 -28.99
CA GLY A 89 -38.94 16.32 -27.96
C GLY A 89 -38.55 15.96 -26.51
N ARG A 90 -37.25 15.75 -26.24
CA ARG A 90 -36.71 15.52 -24.90
C ARG A 90 -35.90 16.73 -24.46
N THR A 91 -36.34 17.37 -23.40
CA THR A 91 -35.56 18.37 -22.66
C THR A 91 -34.24 17.72 -22.23
N ARG A 92 -33.09 18.24 -22.70
CA ARG A 92 -31.80 17.95 -22.07
C ARG A 92 -31.88 18.49 -20.65
N ASP A 93 -31.71 17.61 -19.66
CA ASP A 93 -31.49 18.03 -18.29
C ASP A 93 -30.31 19.03 -18.26
N PRO A 94 -30.43 20.15 -17.54
CA PRO A 94 -29.32 21.08 -17.42
C PRO A 94 -28.14 20.33 -16.80
N GLU A 95 -27.03 20.35 -17.54
CA GLU A 95 -25.72 19.85 -17.15
C GLU A 95 -25.44 20.31 -15.70
N SER A 96 -25.29 19.34 -14.79
CA SER A 96 -25.02 19.63 -13.38
C SER A 96 -23.83 20.58 -13.28
N PRO A 97 -23.91 21.68 -12.52
CA PRO A 97 -22.81 22.63 -12.43
C PRO A 97 -21.58 21.89 -11.91
N ALA A 98 -20.55 21.86 -12.76
CA ALA A 98 -19.26 21.28 -12.47
C ALA A 98 -18.80 21.73 -11.08
N GLY A 99 -18.72 20.78 -10.15
CA GLY A 99 -18.06 21.02 -8.88
C GLY A 99 -16.66 21.54 -9.15
N ARG A 100 -16.17 22.47 -8.32
CA ARG A 100 -14.79 22.97 -8.35
C ARG A 100 -13.84 21.83 -8.73
N PRO A 101 -12.94 22.00 -9.73
CA PRO A 101 -12.02 20.92 -10.09
C PRO A 101 -11.26 20.53 -8.82
N GLY A 102 -11.57 19.35 -8.30
CA GLY A 102 -10.78 18.75 -7.23
C GLY A 102 -9.33 18.64 -7.71
N ALA A 103 -8.38 18.59 -6.77
CA ALA A 103 -7.02 18.25 -7.14
C ALA A 103 -7.04 16.98 -7.99
N ALA A 104 -6.37 17.01 -9.15
CA ALA A 104 -6.31 15.85 -10.03
C ALA A 104 -5.79 14.65 -9.23
N SER A 105 -6.51 13.53 -9.27
CA SER A 105 -6.14 12.33 -8.52
C SER A 105 -4.73 11.87 -8.88
N SER A 106 -3.96 11.46 -7.89
CA SER A 106 -2.68 10.80 -8.09
C SER A 106 -2.46 9.74 -7.01
N VAL A 107 -1.89 8.62 -7.42
CA VAL A 107 -1.62 7.46 -6.57
C VAL A 107 -0.12 7.31 -6.39
N MET A 108 0.29 7.06 -5.15
CA MET A 108 1.64 6.57 -4.85
C MET A 108 1.52 5.25 -4.10
N GLN A 109 2.27 4.24 -4.51
CA GLN A 109 2.31 2.96 -3.82
C GLN A 109 3.70 2.69 -3.29
N ILE A 110 3.78 2.28 -2.03
CA ILE A 110 5.04 2.11 -1.31
C ILE A 110 5.07 0.68 -0.79
N VAL A 111 6.02 -0.11 -1.30
CA VAL A 111 6.16 -1.53 -1.00
C VAL A 111 7.60 -1.88 -0.64
N ALA A 112 7.79 -2.98 0.07
CA ALA A 112 9.10 -3.44 0.49
C ALA A 112 9.95 -3.90 -0.71
N HIS A 113 9.46 -4.85 -1.52
CA HIS A 113 10.25 -5.51 -2.57
C HIS A 113 9.66 -5.33 -3.97
N PRO A 114 10.50 -5.44 -5.02
CA PRO A 114 10.04 -5.50 -6.42
C PRO A 114 9.21 -6.75 -6.70
N ASP A 115 7.87 -6.63 -6.70
CA ASP A 115 6.82 -7.61 -7.05
C ASP A 115 5.64 -7.58 -6.08
N ASP A 116 5.86 -7.05 -4.88
CA ASP A 116 4.85 -6.97 -3.82
C ASP A 116 3.58 -6.27 -4.30
N ASP A 117 3.72 -5.24 -5.10
CA ASP A 117 2.61 -4.53 -5.71
C ASP A 117 1.89 -5.40 -6.77
N LEU A 118 2.64 -6.09 -7.64
CA LEU A 118 2.08 -7.01 -8.62
C LEU A 118 1.32 -8.19 -7.96
N PHE A 119 1.82 -8.71 -6.83
CA PHE A 119 1.16 -9.80 -6.11
C PHE A 119 0.01 -9.35 -5.22
N PHE A 120 0.14 -8.23 -4.51
CA PHE A 120 -0.79 -7.89 -3.43
C PHE A 120 -1.69 -6.69 -3.75
N MET A 121 -1.34 -5.84 -4.72
CA MET A 121 -2.10 -4.64 -5.06
C MET A 121 -2.80 -4.70 -6.42
N ASN A 122 -2.34 -5.52 -7.36
CA ASN A 122 -3.07 -5.76 -8.61
C ASN A 122 -4.41 -6.49 -8.36
N PRO A 123 -5.52 -6.08 -9.01
CA PRO A 123 -5.60 -5.26 -10.24
C PRO A 123 -5.67 -3.74 -10.06
N ASP A 124 -5.58 -3.21 -8.84
CA ASP A 124 -5.76 -1.77 -8.63
C ASP A 124 -4.70 -0.93 -9.36
N ILE A 125 -3.50 -1.49 -9.56
CA ILE A 125 -2.41 -0.87 -10.34
C ILE A 125 -2.80 -0.77 -11.81
N SER A 126 -3.16 -1.90 -12.44
CA SER A 126 -3.55 -1.93 -13.84
C SER A 126 -4.78 -1.06 -14.12
N GLN A 127 -5.73 -0.99 -13.19
CA GLN A 127 -6.87 -0.07 -13.27
C GLN A 127 -6.45 1.41 -13.17
N THR A 128 -5.49 1.73 -12.29
CA THR A 128 -4.95 3.10 -12.16
C THR A 128 -4.29 3.54 -13.46
N ILE A 129 -3.43 2.70 -14.03
CA ILE A 129 -2.75 2.94 -15.31
C ILE A 129 -3.78 3.12 -16.43
N ARG A 130 -4.76 2.20 -16.54
CA ARG A 130 -5.82 2.26 -17.58
C ARG A 130 -6.67 3.52 -17.48
N SER A 131 -6.90 4.04 -16.26
CA SER A 131 -7.64 5.29 -16.05
C SER A 131 -6.84 6.55 -16.39
N GLY A 132 -5.54 6.44 -16.70
CA GLY A 132 -4.66 7.58 -16.96
C GLY A 132 -4.34 8.42 -15.72
N THR A 133 -4.57 7.87 -14.51
CA THR A 133 -4.26 8.50 -13.23
C THR A 133 -2.76 8.40 -12.96
N PRO A 134 -2.06 9.52 -12.68
CA PRO A 134 -0.64 9.49 -12.33
C PRO A 134 -0.31 8.53 -11.19
N LEU A 135 0.67 7.67 -11.43
CA LEU A 135 1.07 6.58 -10.55
C LEU A 135 2.59 6.58 -10.34
N ALA A 136 3.01 6.66 -9.08
CA ALA A 136 4.40 6.41 -8.68
C ALA A 136 4.47 5.15 -7.80
N ALA A 137 5.22 4.13 -8.24
CA ALA A 137 5.53 2.96 -7.42
C ALA A 137 6.91 3.11 -6.77
N VAL A 138 6.99 2.95 -5.46
CA VAL A 138 8.22 3.09 -4.67
C VAL A 138 8.54 1.77 -4.01
N TYR A 139 9.75 1.28 -4.26
CA TYR A 139 10.29 0.06 -3.71
C TYR A 139 11.36 0.43 -2.69
N LEU A 140 11.13 0.04 -1.43
CA LEU A 140 12.01 0.41 -0.33
C LEU A 140 13.34 -0.34 -0.42
N THR A 141 13.30 -1.65 -0.60
CA THR A 141 14.51 -2.48 -0.68
C THR A 141 14.90 -2.79 -2.12
N ALA A 142 16.15 -3.20 -2.31
CA ALA A 142 16.65 -3.64 -3.61
C ALA A 142 16.08 -5.01 -4.05
N GLY A 143 15.45 -5.76 -3.13
CA GLY A 143 14.93 -7.08 -3.43
C GLY A 143 16.02 -8.13 -3.67
N GLU A 144 17.23 -7.94 -3.14
CA GLU A 144 18.40 -8.71 -3.57
C GLU A 144 18.49 -10.13 -3.00
N SER A 145 17.70 -10.45 -1.97
CA SER A 145 17.65 -11.75 -1.31
C SER A 145 19.02 -12.42 -1.10
N ASP A 146 19.16 -13.68 -1.51
CA ASP A 146 20.41 -14.45 -1.56
C ASP A 146 21.28 -14.16 -2.79
N GLY A 147 20.85 -13.30 -3.72
CA GLY A 147 21.54 -12.96 -4.96
C GLY A 147 21.46 -14.02 -6.08
N VAL A 148 20.68 -15.09 -5.93
CA VAL A 148 20.62 -16.17 -6.93
C VAL A 148 19.44 -15.95 -7.89
N ASN A 149 19.67 -15.39 -9.07
CA ASN A 149 18.65 -15.29 -10.11
C ASN A 149 18.58 -16.57 -10.96
N ALA A 150 17.86 -17.58 -10.48
CA ALA A 150 17.76 -18.86 -11.18
C ALA A 150 16.40 -19.53 -10.95
N ARG A 151 16.01 -20.39 -11.89
CA ARG A 151 14.91 -21.32 -11.65
C ARG A 151 15.32 -22.26 -10.51
N PRO A 152 14.39 -22.73 -9.64
CA PRO A 152 14.73 -23.56 -8.48
C PRO A 152 15.58 -24.80 -8.78
N ARG A 153 15.34 -25.45 -9.92
CA ARG A 153 16.10 -26.63 -10.37
C ARG A 153 17.56 -26.31 -10.75
N ASP A 154 17.82 -25.07 -11.14
CA ASP A 154 19.12 -24.60 -11.67
C ASP A 154 19.90 -23.80 -10.60
N ALA A 155 19.27 -23.48 -9.47
CA ALA A 155 19.79 -22.56 -8.45
C ALA A 155 21.12 -23.01 -7.82
N ALA A 156 21.34 -24.31 -7.65
CA ALA A 156 22.57 -24.83 -7.06
C ALA A 156 23.83 -24.54 -7.91
N ALA A 157 23.67 -24.31 -9.21
CA ALA A 157 24.76 -24.03 -10.14
C ALA A 157 25.02 -22.53 -10.34
N VAL A 158 24.16 -21.65 -9.81
CA VAL A 158 24.25 -20.21 -10.02
C VAL A 158 24.89 -19.54 -8.80
N LYS A 159 25.97 -18.79 -9.05
CA LYS A 159 26.64 -18.01 -8.02
C LYS A 159 25.76 -16.83 -7.59
N ALA A 160 25.73 -16.56 -6.28
CA ALA A 160 25.08 -15.38 -5.74
C ALA A 160 25.70 -14.08 -6.29
N ASP A 161 24.84 -13.23 -6.87
CA ASP A 161 25.11 -11.86 -7.26
C ASP A 161 23.91 -10.99 -6.87
N LYS A 162 24.02 -10.32 -5.73
CA LYS A 162 22.96 -9.46 -5.20
C LYS A 162 22.64 -8.27 -6.11
N ALA A 163 23.65 -7.65 -6.71
CA ALA A 163 23.46 -6.51 -7.58
C ALA A 163 22.81 -6.92 -8.91
N GLY A 164 23.25 -8.04 -9.48
CA GLY A 164 22.65 -8.65 -10.67
C GLY A 164 21.20 -9.09 -10.42
N TYR A 165 20.92 -9.78 -9.31
CA TYR A 165 19.55 -10.22 -9.02
C TYR A 165 18.61 -9.03 -8.79
N ALA A 166 19.04 -7.99 -8.08
CA ALA A 166 18.27 -6.76 -7.92
C ALA A 166 17.97 -6.09 -9.28
N GLU A 167 18.96 -5.96 -10.17
CA GLU A 167 18.74 -5.42 -11.53
C GLU A 167 17.73 -6.28 -12.31
N ALA A 168 17.84 -7.61 -12.24
CA ALA A 168 16.93 -8.51 -12.94
C ALA A 168 15.47 -8.33 -12.49
N ARG A 169 15.23 -8.20 -11.18
CA ARG A 169 13.89 -7.93 -10.65
C ARG A 169 13.38 -6.56 -11.08
N GLN A 170 14.21 -5.52 -11.04
CA GLN A 170 13.85 -4.19 -11.54
C GLN A 170 13.49 -4.23 -13.04
N ASN A 171 14.24 -4.98 -13.85
CA ASN A 171 13.94 -5.18 -15.27
C ASN A 171 12.57 -5.85 -15.46
N GLY A 172 12.26 -6.87 -14.66
CA GLY A 172 10.97 -7.55 -14.68
C GLY A 172 9.82 -6.60 -14.33
N ILE A 173 9.98 -5.72 -13.34
CA ILE A 173 8.97 -4.71 -13.01
C ILE A 173 8.81 -3.70 -14.14
N ARG A 174 9.89 -3.16 -14.68
CA ARG A 174 9.84 -2.26 -15.85
C ARG A 174 9.07 -2.91 -17.00
N ALA A 175 9.33 -4.19 -17.27
CA ALA A 175 8.63 -4.96 -18.28
C ALA A 175 7.13 -5.13 -17.98
N ALA A 176 6.78 -5.49 -16.74
CA ALA A 176 5.40 -5.67 -16.29
C ALA A 176 4.60 -4.36 -16.36
N TYR A 177 5.18 -3.23 -15.94
CA TYR A 177 4.53 -1.92 -16.01
C TYR A 177 4.38 -1.43 -17.45
N SER A 178 5.42 -1.60 -18.28
CA SER A 178 5.34 -1.32 -19.71
C SER A 178 4.22 -2.13 -20.37
N GLU A 179 4.11 -3.43 -20.04
CA GLU A 179 3.02 -4.28 -20.53
C GLU A 179 1.65 -3.78 -20.10
N MET A 180 1.46 -3.45 -18.81
CA MET A 180 0.18 -2.93 -18.32
C MET A 180 -0.22 -1.60 -18.96
N ALA A 181 0.76 -0.74 -19.26
CA ALA A 181 0.52 0.61 -19.78
C ALA A 181 0.34 0.66 -21.31
N THR A 182 1.09 -0.14 -22.07
CA THR A 182 1.15 -0.02 -23.53
C THR A 182 0.81 -1.31 -24.26
N GLY A 183 0.64 -2.42 -23.54
CA GLY A 183 0.56 -3.77 -24.11
C GLY A 183 1.91 -4.33 -24.54
N SER A 184 3.01 -3.55 -24.47
CA SER A 184 4.35 -3.97 -24.85
C SER A 184 5.33 -3.86 -23.69
N ARG A 185 5.89 -5.01 -23.27
CA ARG A 185 6.88 -5.08 -22.19
C ARG A 185 8.20 -4.38 -22.48
N THR A 186 8.51 -4.10 -23.74
CA THR A 186 9.79 -3.49 -24.15
C THR A 186 9.72 -1.96 -24.25
N SER A 187 8.60 -1.35 -23.84
CA SER A 187 8.47 0.11 -23.85
C SER A 187 9.57 0.75 -22.99
N PRO A 188 10.32 1.72 -23.52
CA PRO A 188 11.55 2.22 -22.89
C PRO A 188 11.28 3.14 -21.71
N TRP A 189 12.24 3.19 -20.80
CA TRP A 189 12.23 4.03 -19.59
C TRP A 189 13.38 5.04 -19.64
N ASP A 190 13.13 6.24 -19.11
CA ASP A 190 14.19 7.18 -18.75
C ASP A 190 14.57 6.96 -17.29
N ARG A 191 15.82 6.56 -17.07
CA ARG A 191 16.37 6.20 -15.75
C ARG A 191 17.32 7.29 -15.28
N VAL A 192 17.08 7.87 -14.10
CA VAL A 192 17.96 8.90 -13.52
C VAL A 192 18.16 8.69 -12.04
N ALA A 193 19.32 9.07 -11.51
CA ALA A 193 19.53 9.17 -10.07
C ALA A 193 18.94 10.49 -9.55
N ILE A 194 18.22 10.44 -8.44
CA ILE A 194 17.68 11.61 -7.74
C ILE A 194 18.16 11.64 -6.28
N PRO A 195 18.42 12.83 -5.70
CA PRO A 195 18.66 12.96 -4.27
C PRO A 195 17.39 12.69 -3.48
N THR A 196 17.53 12.09 -2.30
CA THR A 196 16.44 11.89 -1.34
C THR A 196 16.53 12.92 -0.22
N ALA A 197 15.38 13.24 0.39
CA ALA A 197 15.33 14.16 1.54
C ALA A 197 16.02 13.59 2.80
N GLY A 198 16.31 12.28 2.83
CA GLY A 198 17.13 11.65 3.86
C GLY A 198 18.63 11.64 3.56
N GLY A 199 19.09 12.35 2.53
CA GLY A 199 20.53 12.52 2.23
C GLY A 199 21.16 11.40 1.40
N GLY A 200 20.39 10.43 0.94
CA GLY A 200 20.86 9.36 0.04
C GLY A 200 20.44 9.62 -1.42
N LEU A 201 20.46 8.55 -2.21
CA LEU A 201 20.05 8.57 -3.61
C LEU A 201 18.92 7.56 -3.85
N ALA A 202 18.14 7.79 -4.89
CA ALA A 202 17.19 6.82 -5.44
C ALA A 202 17.31 6.82 -6.96
N GLU A 203 16.96 5.71 -7.59
CA GLU A 203 16.75 5.67 -9.04
C GLU A 203 15.28 5.97 -9.33
N LEU A 204 15.03 6.90 -10.26
CA LEU A 204 13.71 7.25 -10.76
C LEU A 204 13.62 6.84 -12.23
N ASP A 205 12.67 5.96 -12.52
CA ASP A 205 12.34 5.55 -13.87
C ASP A 205 11.03 6.17 -14.30
N THR A 206 11.03 6.82 -15.46
CA THR A 206 9.82 7.38 -16.09
C THR A 206 9.53 6.65 -17.39
N LEU A 207 8.34 6.08 -17.54
CA LEU A 207 7.95 5.37 -18.76
C LEU A 207 7.80 6.38 -19.90
N ARG A 208 8.57 6.25 -20.98
CA ARG A 208 8.54 7.26 -22.07
C ARG A 208 7.18 7.35 -22.76
N ALA A 209 6.54 6.20 -22.95
CA ALA A 209 5.24 6.11 -23.62
C ALA A 209 4.09 6.64 -22.75
N ASP A 210 4.24 6.64 -21.42
CA ASP A 210 3.29 7.23 -20.48
C ASP A 210 4.03 7.81 -19.26
N PRO A 211 4.50 9.07 -19.33
CA PRO A 211 5.31 9.69 -18.26
C PRO A 211 4.57 9.91 -16.93
N LYS A 212 3.27 9.58 -16.87
CA LYS A 212 2.49 9.54 -15.64
C LYS A 212 2.78 8.30 -14.81
N VAL A 213 3.37 7.26 -15.40
CA VAL A 213 3.80 6.02 -14.74
C VAL A 213 5.28 6.12 -14.40
N ARG A 214 5.59 6.02 -13.10
CA ARG A 214 6.95 6.19 -12.57
C ARG A 214 7.28 5.10 -11.57
N LEU A 215 8.54 4.66 -11.56
CA LEU A 215 9.07 3.71 -10.58
C LEU A 215 10.22 4.38 -9.81
N VAL A 216 10.32 4.13 -8.52
CA VAL A 216 11.36 4.68 -7.65
C VAL A 216 12.00 3.56 -6.85
N TRP A 217 13.31 3.42 -6.97
CA TRP A 217 14.10 2.41 -6.29
C TRP A 217 14.94 3.09 -5.20
N LEU A 218 14.58 2.87 -3.93
CA LEU A 218 15.38 3.38 -2.80
C LEU A 218 16.63 2.56 -2.53
N GLN A 219 16.69 1.33 -3.06
CA GLN A 219 17.87 0.47 -3.00
C GLN A 219 18.37 0.21 -1.57
N ILE A 220 17.48 0.16 -0.57
CA ILE A 220 17.85 -0.20 0.81
C ILE A 220 18.12 -1.71 0.87
N ARG A 221 19.09 -2.14 1.68
CA ARG A 221 19.33 -3.57 1.94
C ARG A 221 18.06 -4.27 2.47
N GLU A 222 17.68 -5.41 1.89
CA GLU A 222 16.61 -6.26 2.42
C GLU A 222 17.07 -7.17 3.57
N ALA A 223 16.13 -7.75 4.32
CA ALA A 223 16.42 -8.70 5.38
C ALA A 223 16.96 -10.05 4.87
N GLY A 224 16.63 -10.45 3.64
CA GLY A 224 17.01 -11.76 3.08
C GLY A 224 16.33 -12.93 3.80
N SER A 225 15.21 -12.68 4.47
CA SER A 225 14.41 -13.70 5.17
C SER A 225 13.06 -13.15 5.58
N THR A 226 12.02 -13.97 5.44
CA THR A 226 10.67 -13.64 5.87
C THR A 226 10.57 -13.36 7.37
N ASN A 227 11.20 -14.19 8.21
CA ASN A 227 10.96 -14.20 9.66
C ASN A 227 12.20 -14.51 10.52
N HIS A 228 13.35 -14.85 9.92
CA HIS A 228 14.55 -15.06 10.74
C HIS A 228 15.05 -13.73 11.30
N TYR A 229 15.68 -13.78 12.47
CA TYR A 229 16.31 -12.63 13.08
C TYR A 229 17.42 -12.08 12.17
N ARG A 230 17.21 -10.87 11.65
CA ARG A 230 18.09 -10.18 10.70
C ARG A 230 18.21 -8.71 11.13
N PRO A 231 19.15 -8.36 12.04
CA PRO A 231 19.23 -7.00 12.57
C PRO A 231 19.67 -5.96 11.52
N HIS A 232 20.39 -6.37 10.48
CA HIS A 232 20.72 -5.51 9.33
C HIS A 232 19.58 -5.54 8.31
N SER A 233 18.45 -4.93 8.68
CA SER A 233 17.22 -4.87 7.88
C SER A 233 16.32 -3.70 8.32
N LEU A 234 15.19 -3.48 7.65
CA LEU A 234 14.18 -2.50 8.09
C LEU A 234 13.66 -2.81 9.49
N ASN A 235 13.56 -4.10 9.87
CA ASN A 235 13.18 -4.53 11.22
C ASN A 235 14.17 -4.01 12.27
N GLY A 236 15.46 -4.29 12.07
CA GLY A 236 16.47 -3.86 13.03
C GLY A 236 16.67 -2.35 13.06
N LEU A 237 16.59 -1.67 11.90
CA LEU A 237 16.64 -0.21 11.84
C LEU A 237 15.43 0.42 12.55
N TRP A 238 14.23 -0.14 12.37
CA TRP A 238 13.02 0.34 13.05
C TRP A 238 13.21 0.31 14.56
N HIS A 239 13.71 -0.80 15.10
CA HIS A 239 13.92 -1.03 16.53
C HIS A 239 15.21 -0.41 17.10
N GLY A 240 16.07 0.19 16.27
CA GLY A 240 17.37 0.73 16.69
C GLY A 240 18.40 -0.34 17.06
N LEU A 241 18.22 -1.58 16.59
CA LEU A 241 19.20 -2.66 16.73
C LEU A 241 20.47 -2.41 15.89
N VAL A 242 20.32 -1.62 14.83
CA VAL A 242 21.40 -1.03 14.04
C VAL A 242 21.16 0.48 13.94
N GLY A 243 22.23 1.28 13.96
CA GLY A 243 22.12 2.75 13.84
C GLY A 243 21.87 3.22 12.42
N THR A 244 22.36 2.46 11.43
CA THR A 244 22.21 2.74 10.00
C THR A 244 21.97 1.46 9.22
N LEU A 245 21.38 1.59 8.03
CA LEU A 245 21.22 0.51 7.05
C LEU A 245 21.73 0.98 5.69
N GLU A 246 22.62 0.20 5.07
CA GLU A 246 23.27 0.57 3.82
C GLU A 246 22.37 0.34 2.59
N SER A 247 22.74 1.01 1.51
CA SER A 247 22.23 0.70 0.17
C SER A 247 22.74 -0.66 -0.32
N GLN A 248 21.88 -1.37 -1.04
CA GLN A 248 22.24 -2.47 -1.93
C GLN A 248 21.96 -2.02 -3.36
N ARG A 249 22.99 -1.62 -4.09
CA ARG A 249 22.81 -1.15 -5.47
C ARG A 249 22.53 -2.30 -6.43
N SER A 250 21.63 -2.07 -7.39
CA SER A 250 21.48 -2.94 -8.57
C SER A 250 22.62 -2.68 -9.56
N ALA A 251 22.96 -3.68 -10.39
CA ALA A 251 24.13 -3.62 -11.26
C ALA A 251 24.04 -2.52 -12.35
N GLY A 252 22.84 -2.17 -12.82
CA GLY A 252 22.62 -1.20 -13.90
C GLY A 252 22.12 0.17 -13.44
N THR A 253 22.07 0.42 -12.12
CA THR A 253 21.51 1.67 -11.59
C THR A 253 22.33 2.92 -11.98
N PRO A 254 21.70 4.07 -12.30
CA PRO A 254 22.38 5.34 -12.48
C PRO A 254 22.91 5.94 -11.16
N VAL A 255 22.57 5.34 -10.01
CA VAL A 255 23.14 5.73 -8.71
C VAL A 255 24.62 5.34 -8.67
N THR A 256 25.52 6.31 -8.50
CA THR A 256 26.96 6.09 -8.64
C THR A 256 27.71 5.82 -7.34
N ALA A 257 27.11 6.12 -6.19
CA ALA A 257 27.73 5.97 -4.87
C ALA A 257 26.84 5.20 -3.90
N ASP A 258 27.46 4.46 -2.99
CA ASP A 258 26.78 3.85 -1.85
C ASP A 258 26.33 4.93 -0.85
N PHE A 259 25.24 4.66 -0.15
CA PHE A 259 24.71 5.50 0.91
C PHE A 259 24.19 4.62 2.05
N ARG A 260 23.80 5.25 3.15
CA ARG A 260 23.17 4.59 4.28
C ARG A 260 22.13 5.51 4.88
N TYR A 261 21.13 4.92 5.52
CA TYR A 261 20.10 5.66 6.21
C TYR A 261 20.02 5.25 7.68
N THR A 262 19.92 6.24 8.55
CA THR A 262 19.31 6.10 9.87
C THR A 262 17.80 5.91 9.73
N LYS A 263 17.13 5.56 10.83
CA LYS A 263 15.67 5.45 10.88
C LYS A 263 14.98 6.73 10.40
N ASP A 264 15.40 7.88 10.92
CA ASP A 264 14.76 9.17 10.61
C ASP A 264 15.00 9.60 9.16
N GLU A 265 16.13 9.23 8.58
CA GLU A 265 16.43 9.50 7.17
C GLU A 265 15.60 8.63 6.21
N VAL A 266 15.25 7.39 6.58
CA VAL A 266 14.26 6.61 5.81
C VAL A 266 12.89 7.32 5.84
N VAL A 267 12.45 7.77 7.02
CA VAL A 267 11.19 8.52 7.16
C VAL A 267 11.22 9.81 6.34
N ALA A 268 12.31 10.57 6.40
CA ALA A 268 12.51 11.79 5.63
C ALA A 268 12.50 11.52 4.12
N THR A 269 13.17 10.45 3.68
CA THR A 269 13.21 10.02 2.27
C THR A 269 11.81 9.75 1.75
N ILE A 270 11.01 8.93 2.44
CA ILE A 270 9.65 8.61 2.00
C ILE A 270 8.76 9.87 2.03
N ALA A 271 8.87 10.72 3.06
CA ALA A 271 8.13 11.99 3.13
C ALA A 271 8.51 12.95 1.99
N GLY A 272 9.78 12.99 1.61
CA GLY A 272 10.25 13.79 0.46
C GLY A 272 9.71 13.28 -0.88
N LEU A 273 9.55 11.97 -1.04
CA LEU A 273 8.89 11.41 -2.23
C LEU A 273 7.39 11.71 -2.24
N LEU A 274 6.71 11.67 -1.09
CA LEU A 274 5.32 12.11 -0.97
C LEU A 274 5.17 13.58 -1.39
N ASP A 275 6.07 14.47 -0.97
CA ASP A 275 6.04 15.88 -1.36
C ASP A 275 6.39 16.11 -2.84
N ARG A 276 7.32 15.31 -3.39
CA ARG A 276 7.70 15.34 -4.80
C ARG A 276 6.54 14.95 -5.73
N PHE A 277 5.82 13.88 -5.39
CA PHE A 277 4.75 13.33 -6.25
C PHE A 277 3.36 13.83 -5.91
N ARG A 278 3.17 14.46 -4.74
CA ARG A 278 1.91 15.05 -4.28
C ARG A 278 0.70 14.11 -4.46
N PRO A 279 0.75 12.85 -3.99
CA PRO A 279 -0.37 11.93 -4.17
C PRO A 279 -1.60 12.43 -3.41
N THR A 280 -2.79 12.08 -3.91
CA THR A 280 -4.06 12.17 -3.19
C THR A 280 -4.45 10.84 -2.55
N PHE A 281 -3.77 9.75 -2.95
CA PHE A 281 -4.01 8.41 -2.43
C PHE A 281 -2.70 7.62 -2.31
N VAL A 282 -2.51 6.94 -1.18
CA VAL A 282 -1.33 6.11 -0.93
C VAL A 282 -1.73 4.65 -0.73
N ARG A 283 -1.08 3.73 -1.44
CA ARG A 283 -1.19 2.28 -1.22
C ARG A 283 0.05 1.78 -0.50
N MET A 284 -0.12 0.90 0.48
CA MET A 284 0.99 0.32 1.23
C MET A 284 0.64 -1.08 1.74
N GLN A 285 1.65 -1.86 2.12
CA GLN A 285 1.46 -3.16 2.77
C GLN A 285 0.86 -2.98 4.19
N ASP A 286 0.48 -4.09 4.83
CA ASP A 286 -0.06 -4.06 6.17
C ASP A 286 1.04 -3.93 7.25
N PRO A 287 1.04 -2.86 8.08
CA PRO A 287 1.98 -2.68 9.19
C PRO A 287 1.64 -3.51 10.44
N SER A 288 0.52 -4.24 10.43
CA SER A 288 0.06 -5.10 11.54
C SER A 288 -0.50 -6.46 11.07
N PRO A 289 0.29 -7.29 10.35
CA PRO A 289 -0.20 -8.52 9.71
C PRO A 289 -0.49 -9.69 10.68
N GLY A 290 -0.25 -9.49 11.98
CA GLY A 290 -0.45 -10.51 13.01
C GLY A 290 0.68 -11.53 13.10
N THR A 291 0.58 -12.37 14.13
CA THR A 291 1.46 -13.52 14.36
C THR A 291 0.69 -14.83 14.22
N ASP A 292 1.37 -15.88 13.75
CA ASP A 292 0.83 -17.23 13.74
C ASP A 292 0.71 -17.73 15.20
N PRO A 293 -0.49 -18.11 15.68
CA PRO A 293 -0.69 -18.46 17.09
C PRO A 293 0.10 -19.69 17.56
N LYS A 294 0.53 -20.57 16.64
CA LYS A 294 1.24 -21.80 16.98
C LYS A 294 2.75 -21.58 17.06
N THR A 295 3.29 -20.74 16.19
CA THR A 295 4.73 -20.55 16.03
C THR A 295 5.22 -19.21 16.58
N GLY A 296 4.32 -18.25 16.82
CA GLY A 296 4.66 -16.88 17.22
C GLY A 296 5.34 -16.05 16.13
N LYS A 297 5.50 -16.58 14.92
CA LYS A 297 6.15 -15.90 13.79
C LYS A 297 5.19 -14.89 13.16
N ILE A 298 5.73 -13.82 12.57
CA ILE A 298 4.92 -12.86 11.80
C ILE A 298 4.30 -13.60 10.61
N ARG A 299 3.01 -13.38 10.34
CA ARG A 299 2.30 -14.07 9.26
C ARG A 299 2.72 -13.62 7.85
N ASP A 300 3.42 -12.50 7.77
CA ASP A 300 3.93 -11.87 6.56
C ASP A 300 5.47 -11.75 6.61
N HIS A 301 6.06 -11.15 5.58
CA HIS A 301 7.48 -10.83 5.55
C HIS A 301 7.81 -9.65 6.49
N GLN A 302 8.91 -9.75 7.24
CA GLN A 302 9.32 -8.69 8.17
C GLN A 302 9.51 -7.34 7.47
N ASP A 303 10.12 -7.30 6.29
CA ASP A 303 10.27 -6.04 5.53
C ASP A 303 8.92 -5.46 5.06
N HIS A 304 7.87 -6.28 4.83
CA HIS A 304 6.53 -5.75 4.51
C HIS A 304 5.98 -4.97 5.69
N LEU A 305 6.01 -5.59 6.87
CA LEU A 305 5.53 -5.00 8.13
C LEU A 305 6.31 -3.71 8.44
N TYR A 306 7.63 -3.75 8.48
CA TYR A 306 8.43 -2.60 8.90
C TYR A 306 8.51 -1.52 7.82
N GLY A 307 8.55 -1.89 6.54
CA GLY A 307 8.41 -0.93 5.44
C GLY A 307 7.09 -0.17 5.49
N ALA A 308 5.99 -0.87 5.82
CA ALA A 308 4.70 -0.23 6.05
C ALA A 308 4.72 0.71 7.27
N ARG A 309 5.41 0.36 8.37
CA ARG A 309 5.55 1.25 9.54
C ARG A 309 6.38 2.50 9.25
N PHE A 310 7.46 2.37 8.49
CA PHE A 310 8.21 3.53 7.97
C PHE A 310 7.32 4.44 7.12
N THR A 311 6.45 3.84 6.29
CA THR A 311 5.47 4.59 5.49
C THR A 311 4.46 5.32 6.37
N GLN A 312 3.95 4.72 7.46
CA GLN A 312 3.07 5.42 8.41
C GLN A 312 3.76 6.62 9.07
N ALA A 313 5.01 6.46 9.49
CA ALA A 313 5.78 7.56 10.07
C ALA A 313 6.02 8.70 9.05
N ALA A 314 6.27 8.35 7.79
CA ALA A 314 6.44 9.32 6.72
C ALA A 314 5.13 10.04 6.36
N LEU A 315 4.00 9.33 6.34
CA LEU A 315 2.67 9.93 6.16
C LEU A 315 2.33 10.90 7.28
N ALA A 316 2.62 10.55 8.53
CA ALA A 316 2.43 11.46 9.67
C ALA A 316 3.28 12.73 9.51
N ARG A 317 4.55 12.61 9.09
CA ARG A 317 5.42 13.76 8.81
C ARG A 317 4.93 14.59 7.62
N TYR A 318 4.51 13.94 6.54
CA TYR A 318 3.96 14.60 5.35
C TYR A 318 2.65 15.34 5.67
N ALA A 319 1.87 14.83 6.63
CA ALA A 319 0.60 15.42 7.01
C ALA A 319 0.74 16.87 7.53
N GLU A 320 1.87 17.17 8.16
CA GLU A 320 2.23 18.47 8.74
C GLU A 320 2.74 19.48 7.70
N LEU A 321 3.07 19.05 6.47
CA LEU A 321 3.56 19.97 5.45
C LEU A 321 2.43 20.87 4.90
N PRO A 322 2.64 22.19 4.78
CA PRO A 322 1.64 23.09 4.23
C PRO A 322 1.47 22.92 2.72
N GLY A 323 0.27 23.25 2.21
CA GLY A 323 0.00 23.33 0.76
C GLY A 323 -0.06 22.00 0.02
N ARG A 324 0.00 20.86 0.73
CA ARG A 324 -0.02 19.51 0.15
C ARG A 324 -1.42 18.92 0.02
N PRO A 325 -1.68 18.07 -1.00
CA PRO A 325 -2.97 17.42 -1.15
C PRO A 325 -3.28 16.53 0.05
N ARG A 326 -4.56 16.47 0.41
CA ARG A 326 -5.07 15.52 1.41
C ARG A 326 -4.95 14.11 0.87
N VAL A 327 -4.52 13.16 1.70
CA VAL A 327 -4.18 11.80 1.33
C VAL A 327 -5.13 10.80 1.99
N GLY A 328 -5.81 10.00 1.17
CA GLY A 328 -6.40 8.73 1.62
C GLY A 328 -5.37 7.60 1.56
N VAL A 329 -5.52 6.57 2.39
CA VAL A 329 -4.59 5.42 2.42
C VAL A 329 -5.34 4.11 2.22
N GLN A 330 -4.76 3.16 1.49
CA GLN A 330 -5.22 1.77 1.43
C GLN A 330 -4.10 0.81 1.83
N ASN A 331 -4.40 -0.10 2.76
CA ASN A 331 -3.49 -1.15 3.17
C ASN A 331 -3.86 -2.49 2.53
N TYR A 332 -2.86 -3.25 2.12
CA TYR A 332 -3.03 -4.55 1.46
C TYR A 332 -2.42 -5.68 2.28
N LEU A 333 -3.12 -6.81 2.37
CA LEU A 333 -2.59 -8.02 2.98
C LEU A 333 -1.57 -8.68 2.05
N GLY A 334 -0.43 -9.11 2.60
CA GLY A 334 0.61 -9.84 1.88
C GLY A 334 0.38 -11.36 1.91
N TYR A 335 1.33 -12.10 2.48
CA TYR A 335 1.32 -13.57 2.48
C TYR A 335 0.08 -14.25 3.07
N PRO A 336 -0.61 -13.70 4.10
CA PRO A 336 -1.84 -14.29 4.62
C PRO A 336 -2.91 -14.57 3.55
N THR A 337 -2.88 -13.86 2.42
CA THR A 337 -3.81 -14.08 1.30
C THR A 337 -3.73 -15.48 0.69
N SER A 338 -2.63 -16.24 0.86
CA SER A 338 -2.49 -17.60 0.30
C SER A 338 -3.51 -18.61 0.81
N VAL A 339 -4.03 -18.41 2.02
CA VAL A 339 -4.90 -19.37 2.71
C VAL A 339 -6.34 -18.89 2.80
N LEU A 340 -6.64 -17.73 2.22
CA LEU A 340 -7.97 -17.14 2.19
C LEU A 340 -8.69 -17.49 0.87
N PRO A 341 -10.03 -17.47 0.85
CA PRO A 341 -10.78 -17.69 -0.38
C PRO A 341 -10.35 -16.71 -1.49
N HIS A 342 -10.42 -17.16 -2.74
CA HIS A 342 -10.16 -16.29 -3.90
C HIS A 342 -11.19 -15.16 -3.97
N THR A 343 -10.76 -13.98 -4.41
CA THR A 343 -11.61 -12.78 -4.48
C THR A 343 -11.74 -12.21 -5.89
N LEU A 344 -10.91 -12.66 -6.83
CA LEU A 344 -10.93 -12.24 -8.22
C LEU A 344 -11.66 -13.27 -9.06
N ASP A 345 -12.42 -12.80 -10.04
CA ASP A 345 -12.95 -13.64 -11.10
C ASP A 345 -11.80 -14.21 -11.97
N PRO A 346 -12.05 -15.29 -12.74
CA PRO A 346 -11.00 -15.94 -13.53
C PRO A 346 -10.32 -15.05 -14.57
N GLU A 347 -11.03 -14.08 -15.15
CA GLU A 347 -10.48 -13.17 -16.18
C GLU A 347 -9.49 -12.20 -15.53
N THR A 348 -9.91 -11.51 -14.47
CA THR A 348 -9.05 -10.59 -13.72
C THR A 348 -7.82 -11.31 -13.13
N ALA A 349 -8.01 -12.54 -12.64
CA ALA A 349 -6.90 -13.37 -12.15
C ALA A 349 -5.95 -13.79 -13.29
N GLY A 350 -6.47 -14.04 -14.50
CA GLY A 350 -5.71 -14.33 -15.71
C GLY A 350 -4.83 -13.16 -16.15
N ASP A 351 -5.37 -11.95 -16.15
CA ASP A 351 -4.63 -10.72 -16.47
C ASP A 351 -3.50 -10.44 -15.48
N LYS A 352 -3.80 -10.62 -14.18
CA LYS A 352 -2.79 -10.52 -13.12
C LYS A 352 -1.68 -11.56 -13.30
N LEU A 353 -2.04 -12.79 -13.63
CA LEU A 353 -1.08 -13.86 -13.92
C LEU A 353 -0.24 -13.57 -15.17
N LYS A 354 -0.83 -13.00 -16.23
CA LYS A 354 -0.09 -12.58 -17.44
C LYS A 354 1.02 -11.60 -17.09
N THR A 355 0.69 -10.55 -16.33
CA THR A 355 1.66 -9.55 -15.85
C THR A 355 2.79 -10.21 -15.05
N LEU A 356 2.48 -11.16 -14.16
CA LEU A 356 3.50 -11.87 -13.40
C LEU A 356 4.35 -12.84 -14.21
N LYS A 357 3.83 -13.41 -15.31
CA LYS A 357 4.66 -14.20 -16.23
C LYS A 357 5.69 -13.34 -16.95
N THR A 358 5.34 -12.09 -17.26
CA THR A 358 6.26 -11.08 -17.79
C THR A 358 7.32 -10.72 -16.75
N TYR A 359 6.91 -10.38 -15.52
CA TYR A 359 7.85 -10.12 -14.41
C TYR A 359 8.81 -11.30 -14.16
N ALA A 360 8.29 -12.53 -14.22
CA ALA A 360 9.06 -13.75 -13.99
C ALA A 360 9.99 -14.12 -15.15
N TRP A 361 9.99 -13.35 -16.24
CA TRP A 361 10.76 -13.63 -17.45
C TRP A 361 10.56 -15.06 -17.94
N LEU A 362 9.31 -15.51 -17.96
CA LEU A 362 8.98 -16.93 -18.11
C LEU A 362 9.42 -17.51 -19.45
N ASP A 363 9.38 -16.70 -20.51
CA ASP A 363 9.73 -17.08 -21.87
C ASP A 363 11.24 -17.04 -22.18
N GLY A 364 12.05 -16.45 -21.29
CA GLY A 364 13.50 -16.39 -21.45
C GLY A 364 14.00 -15.48 -22.58
N VAL A 365 13.14 -14.67 -23.19
CA VAL A 365 13.54 -13.75 -24.28
C VAL A 365 14.34 -12.58 -23.71
N ASN A 366 15.58 -12.38 -24.16
CA ASN A 366 16.44 -11.30 -23.65
C ASN A 366 16.21 -10.00 -24.42
N ASP A 367 15.19 -9.24 -24.04
CA ASP A 367 14.80 -7.96 -24.65
C ASP A 367 15.13 -6.72 -23.78
N CYS A 368 15.71 -6.93 -22.60
CA CYS A 368 16.10 -5.87 -21.67
C CYS A 368 17.54 -5.38 -21.86
N GLY A 369 18.38 -6.11 -22.60
CA GLY A 369 19.74 -5.68 -22.97
C GLY A 369 20.74 -5.63 -21.80
N THR A 370 20.49 -6.38 -20.72
CA THR A 370 21.39 -6.44 -19.54
C THR A 370 21.89 -7.86 -19.27
N PRO A 371 23.12 -8.04 -18.77
CA PRO A 371 23.62 -9.36 -18.35
C PRO A 371 22.88 -9.95 -17.15
N ALA A 372 22.21 -9.11 -16.35
CA ALA A 372 21.45 -9.51 -15.17
C ALA A 372 20.19 -10.34 -15.51
N GLY A 373 19.69 -10.23 -16.74
CA GLY A 373 18.45 -10.85 -17.20
C GLY A 373 17.24 -9.92 -17.06
N CYS A 374 16.10 -10.36 -17.59
CA CYS A 374 14.93 -9.50 -17.81
C CYS A 374 13.80 -9.70 -16.79
N GLY A 375 14.05 -10.43 -15.71
CA GLY A 375 13.07 -10.69 -14.67
C GLY A 375 13.52 -11.69 -13.63
N ASP A 376 12.60 -12.04 -12.75
CA ASP A 376 12.83 -12.88 -11.58
C ASP A 376 12.60 -14.37 -11.88
N LEU A 377 13.69 -15.10 -12.12
CA LEU A 377 13.62 -16.53 -12.42
C LEU A 377 13.19 -17.39 -11.23
N LYS A 378 13.23 -16.88 -9.99
CA LYS A 378 12.68 -17.61 -8.84
C LYS A 378 11.17 -17.72 -8.93
N VAL A 379 10.51 -16.68 -9.44
CA VAL A 379 9.06 -16.65 -9.63
C VAL A 379 8.63 -17.49 -10.84
N ALA A 380 9.51 -17.71 -11.83
CA ALA A 380 9.19 -18.47 -13.04
C ALA A 380 8.67 -19.90 -12.78
N ALA A 381 9.08 -20.54 -11.68
CA ALA A 381 8.58 -21.86 -11.32
C ALA A 381 7.12 -21.86 -10.86
N ARG A 382 6.64 -20.74 -10.32
CA ARG A 382 5.29 -20.59 -9.79
C ARG A 382 4.80 -19.14 -9.92
N PRO A 383 4.55 -18.64 -11.15
CA PRO A 383 4.17 -17.24 -11.37
C PRO A 383 2.81 -16.87 -10.77
N ALA A 384 1.93 -17.85 -10.52
CA ALA A 384 0.69 -17.64 -9.78
C ALA A 384 0.88 -17.39 -8.28
N GLY A 385 2.12 -17.52 -7.78
CA GLY A 385 2.42 -17.58 -6.36
C GLY A 385 1.64 -18.71 -5.68
N ARG A 386 1.41 -18.56 -4.36
CA ARG A 386 0.59 -19.50 -3.58
C ARG A 386 -0.89 -19.14 -3.66
N GLY A 387 -1.41 -18.96 -4.87
CA GLY A 387 -2.79 -18.50 -5.12
C GLY A 387 -2.96 -16.97 -5.07
N TRP A 388 -1.86 -16.22 -4.98
CA TRP A 388 -1.86 -14.75 -4.90
C TRP A 388 -2.42 -14.07 -6.15
N THR A 389 -2.34 -14.70 -7.32
CA THR A 389 -2.96 -14.16 -8.54
C THR A 389 -4.48 -14.21 -8.55
N ALA A 390 -5.10 -15.02 -7.70
CA ALA A 390 -6.56 -15.16 -7.63
C ALA A 390 -7.21 -14.25 -6.58
N THR A 391 -6.44 -13.33 -5.98
CA THR A 391 -6.96 -12.48 -4.89
C THR A 391 -6.29 -11.11 -4.85
N VAL A 392 -7.06 -10.13 -4.39
CA VAL A 392 -6.62 -8.84 -3.84
C VAL A 392 -7.38 -8.66 -2.53
N ARG A 393 -6.69 -8.28 -1.44
CA ARG A 393 -7.33 -8.11 -0.13
C ARG A 393 -6.80 -6.91 0.60
N TYR A 394 -7.74 -6.12 1.09
CA TYR A 394 -7.50 -4.94 1.89
C TYR A 394 -7.44 -5.31 3.38
N ALA A 395 -6.44 -4.79 4.09
CA ALA A 395 -6.32 -4.95 5.54
C ALA A 395 -7.17 -3.92 6.30
N ARG A 396 -7.54 -2.81 5.64
CA ARG A 396 -8.27 -1.66 6.20
C ARG A 396 -9.20 -1.03 5.16
N GLY A 397 -10.05 -0.08 5.54
CA GLY A 397 -10.93 0.60 4.58
C GLY A 397 -12.11 -0.23 4.08
N THR A 398 -12.50 -1.31 4.77
CA THR A 398 -13.53 -2.27 4.32
C THR A 398 -14.94 -1.99 4.85
N SER A 399 -15.13 -0.91 5.61
CA SER A 399 -16.43 -0.55 6.17
C SER A 399 -17.42 -0.13 5.08
N THR A 400 -18.66 -0.59 5.19
CA THR A 400 -19.77 -0.22 4.31
C THR A 400 -20.71 0.82 4.94
N SER A 401 -20.49 1.19 6.20
CA SER A 401 -21.35 2.14 6.94
C SER A 401 -20.82 3.57 6.89
N TRP A 402 -20.10 3.95 5.83
CA TRP A 402 -19.45 5.25 5.68
C TRP A 402 -20.43 6.40 5.38
N VAL A 403 -21.71 6.12 5.14
CA VAL A 403 -22.80 7.13 5.04
C VAL A 403 -23.87 6.88 6.08
N GLN A 404 -24.35 7.95 6.73
CA GLN A 404 -25.49 7.94 7.64
C GLN A 404 -26.53 8.97 7.22
N ARG A 405 -27.79 8.72 7.53
CA ARG A 405 -28.87 9.70 7.37
C ARG A 405 -28.99 10.53 8.66
N GLY A 406 -28.98 11.85 8.53
CA GLY A 406 -29.25 12.76 9.63
C GLY A 406 -30.75 12.79 10.00
N THR A 407 -31.06 13.31 11.19
CA THR A 407 -32.45 13.50 11.64
C THR A 407 -33.24 14.51 10.80
N ASP A 408 -32.53 15.42 10.14
CA ASP A 408 -33.06 16.38 9.17
C ASP A 408 -33.36 15.75 7.80
N GLY A 409 -33.07 14.47 7.61
CA GLY A 409 -33.22 13.74 6.35
C GLY A 409 -32.05 13.91 5.37
N GLY A 410 -31.01 14.69 5.72
CA GLY A 410 -29.78 14.83 4.95
C GLY A 410 -28.85 13.63 5.11
N LEU A 411 -27.69 13.66 4.44
CA LEU A 411 -26.68 12.61 4.53
C LEU A 411 -25.38 13.14 5.11
N HIS A 412 -24.74 12.33 5.95
CA HIS A 412 -23.37 12.50 6.41
C HIS A 412 -22.51 11.39 5.80
N ALA A 413 -21.40 11.74 5.17
CA ALA A 413 -20.42 10.77 4.68
C ALA A 413 -19.09 10.94 5.43
N PHE A 414 -18.41 9.84 5.68
CA PHE A 414 -17.20 9.79 6.48
C PHE A 414 -16.08 9.04 5.75
N SER A 415 -14.86 9.57 5.86
CA SER A 415 -13.63 8.90 5.44
C SER A 415 -12.48 9.35 6.31
N VAL A 416 -11.28 8.84 6.06
CA VAL A 416 -10.05 9.26 6.74
C VAL A 416 -9.11 9.87 5.72
N LEU A 417 -8.73 11.12 5.97
CA LEU A 417 -7.72 11.84 5.21
C LEU A 417 -6.64 12.27 6.19
N ASP A 418 -5.38 11.95 5.90
CA ASP A 418 -4.22 12.32 6.72
C ASP A 418 -4.27 11.82 8.16
N GLY A 419 -4.91 10.67 8.36
CA GLY A 419 -5.17 10.14 9.69
C GLY A 419 -6.17 10.97 10.51
N GLN A 420 -6.94 11.86 9.88
CA GLN A 420 -8.03 12.62 10.50
C GLN A 420 -9.37 12.19 9.90
N LEU A 421 -10.43 12.26 10.70
CA LEU A 421 -11.78 12.00 10.19
C LEU A 421 -12.20 13.17 9.30
N ALA A 422 -12.50 12.85 8.06
CA ALA A 422 -13.11 13.75 7.09
C ALA A 422 -14.62 13.49 7.06
N ALA A 423 -15.40 14.53 7.31
CA ALA A 423 -16.85 14.47 7.27
C ALA A 423 -17.40 15.39 6.17
N TRP A 424 -18.30 14.85 5.35
CA TRP A 424 -19.07 15.59 4.36
C TRP A 424 -20.55 15.58 4.74
N ARG A 425 -21.27 16.63 4.34
CA ARG A 425 -22.71 16.72 4.54
C ARG A 425 -23.42 17.04 3.23
N LYS A 426 -24.50 16.32 2.94
CA LYS A 426 -25.46 16.63 1.87
C LYS A 426 -26.79 17.04 2.52
N PRO A 427 -27.32 18.23 2.22
CA PRO A 427 -28.62 18.65 2.74
C PRO A 427 -29.77 17.73 2.32
N ALA A 428 -30.87 17.77 3.09
CA ALA A 428 -32.12 17.12 2.71
C ALA A 428 -32.74 17.78 1.47
N GLY A 429 -33.46 17.01 0.65
CA GLY A 429 -34.14 17.53 -0.54
C GLY A 429 -33.26 17.72 -1.78
N GLY A 430 -31.95 17.43 -1.70
CA GLY A 430 -31.01 17.54 -2.82
C GLY A 430 -29.92 18.60 -2.56
N GLY A 431 -29.06 18.82 -3.56
CA GLY A 431 -27.95 19.77 -3.47
C GLY A 431 -26.56 19.12 -3.41
N ALA A 432 -25.53 19.98 -3.47
CA ALA A 432 -24.13 19.56 -3.50
C ALA A 432 -23.63 19.08 -2.12
N TRP A 433 -22.64 18.20 -2.12
CA TRP A 433 -21.89 17.83 -0.92
C TRP A 433 -21.06 19.01 -0.42
N GLN A 434 -21.06 19.22 0.89
CA GLN A 434 -20.25 20.20 1.59
C GLN A 434 -19.13 19.48 2.36
N GLY A 435 -17.95 20.11 2.45
CA GLY A 435 -16.79 19.57 3.14
C GLY A 435 -15.61 19.22 2.20
N PRO A 436 -14.62 18.44 2.68
CA PRO A 436 -14.59 17.81 4.00
C PRO A 436 -14.37 18.81 5.14
N THR A 437 -15.08 18.62 6.24
CA THR A 437 -14.65 19.15 7.55
C THR A 437 -13.76 18.10 8.20
N LEU A 438 -12.53 18.47 8.55
CA LEU A 438 -11.61 17.60 9.25
C LEU A 438 -11.78 17.79 10.76
N LEU A 439 -11.99 16.68 11.47
CA LEU A 439 -12.08 16.73 12.93
C LEU A 439 -10.66 16.78 13.54
N PRO A 440 -10.47 17.50 14.66
CA PRO A 440 -9.23 17.47 15.42
C PRO A 440 -8.84 16.06 15.87
N GLY A 441 -7.54 15.84 16.00
CA GLY A 441 -6.94 14.53 16.25
C GLY A 441 -6.08 14.07 15.08
N GLY A 442 -5.59 12.85 15.15
CA GLY A 442 -4.70 12.27 14.16
C GLY A 442 -4.45 10.78 14.40
N GLY A 443 -3.74 10.16 13.47
CA GLY A 443 -3.35 8.75 13.53
C GLY A 443 -4.49 7.75 13.29
N LEU A 444 -5.69 8.19 12.88
CA LEU A 444 -6.73 7.25 12.47
C LEU A 444 -6.25 6.43 11.28
N ASP A 445 -6.51 5.13 11.34
CA ASP A 445 -6.29 4.26 10.20
C ASP A 445 -7.46 4.41 9.20
N SER A 446 -7.23 4.00 7.95
CA SER A 446 -8.27 4.06 6.92
C SER A 446 -9.48 3.18 7.22
N GLY A 447 -10.66 3.73 6.97
CA GLY A 447 -11.94 3.08 7.19
C GLY A 447 -12.50 3.37 8.58
N VAL A 448 -13.77 3.76 8.61
CA VAL A 448 -14.51 4.03 9.84
C VAL A 448 -15.88 3.38 9.78
N THR A 449 -16.37 2.97 10.93
CA THR A 449 -17.73 2.46 11.11
C THR A 449 -18.55 3.56 11.72
N SER A 450 -19.60 4.02 11.05
CA SER A 450 -20.53 4.98 11.62
C SER A 450 -21.90 4.35 11.88
N VAL A 451 -22.60 4.85 12.89
CA VAL A 451 -23.92 4.38 13.33
C VAL A 451 -24.78 5.56 13.78
N SER A 452 -26.09 5.42 13.62
CA SER A 452 -27.07 6.35 14.20
C SER A 452 -27.49 5.84 15.58
N LEU A 453 -27.40 6.69 16.60
CA LEU A 453 -27.81 6.41 17.98
C LEU A 453 -29.32 6.64 18.16
N PRO A 454 -29.96 6.04 19.19
CA PRO A 454 -31.41 6.16 19.39
C PRO A 454 -31.89 7.60 19.62
N ASP A 455 -31.01 8.47 20.14
CA ASP A 455 -31.29 9.90 20.35
C ASP A 455 -31.08 10.76 19.09
N GLY A 456 -30.81 10.14 17.94
CA GLY A 456 -30.64 10.81 16.65
C GLY A 456 -29.23 11.36 16.40
N ARG A 457 -28.27 11.16 17.31
CA ARG A 457 -26.87 11.50 17.09
C ARG A 457 -26.17 10.45 16.24
N ILE A 458 -25.14 10.85 15.51
CA ILE A 458 -24.25 9.93 14.81
C ILE A 458 -23.00 9.68 15.66
N ALA A 459 -22.60 8.41 15.79
CA ALA A 459 -21.33 8.00 16.36
C ALA A 459 -20.44 7.38 15.28
N VAL A 460 -19.13 7.63 15.39
CA VAL A 460 -18.11 7.12 14.47
C VAL A 460 -17.05 6.37 15.29
N TYR A 461 -16.68 5.20 14.80
CA TYR A 461 -15.70 4.30 15.38
C TYR A 461 -14.61 4.01 14.35
N GLY A 462 -13.39 3.83 14.81
CA GLY A 462 -12.27 3.46 13.97
C GLY A 462 -11.13 2.89 14.79
N THR A 463 -10.01 2.64 14.14
CA THR A 463 -8.74 2.33 14.81
C THR A 463 -7.79 3.52 14.67
N ARG A 464 -6.93 3.72 15.67
CA ARG A 464 -5.89 4.74 15.68
C ARG A 464 -4.54 4.08 15.91
N THR A 465 -3.58 4.36 15.05
CA THR A 465 -2.17 4.03 15.24
C THR A 465 -1.47 5.17 15.97
N LEU A 466 -0.73 4.82 17.03
CA LEU A 466 0.10 5.73 17.79
C LEU A 466 1.57 5.36 17.56
N LEU A 467 2.37 6.35 17.18
CA LEU A 467 3.80 6.20 16.86
C LEU A 467 4.73 6.84 17.92
N ALA A 468 4.16 7.43 18.97
CA ALA A 468 4.90 8.17 19.99
C ALA A 468 5.76 7.24 20.86
N GLY A 469 6.93 7.69 21.31
CA GLY A 469 7.80 6.91 22.19
C GLY A 469 8.69 5.88 21.46
N GLY A 470 8.84 6.00 20.14
CA GLY A 470 9.68 5.12 19.35
C GLY A 470 9.04 3.73 19.16
N PRO A 471 9.85 2.69 18.85
CA PRO A 471 9.35 1.37 18.49
C PRO A 471 8.49 0.71 19.57
N ALA A 472 8.88 0.85 20.83
CA ALA A 472 8.15 0.31 21.98
C ALA A 472 6.79 1.00 22.20
N GLY A 473 6.61 2.20 21.65
CA GLY A 473 5.36 2.94 21.74
C GLY A 473 4.44 2.77 20.54
N TYR A 474 4.85 2.02 19.51
CA TYR A 474 3.95 1.62 18.42
C TYR A 474 2.79 0.83 19.01
N ARG A 475 1.56 1.31 18.84
CA ARG A 475 0.36 0.60 19.26
C ARG A 475 -0.83 1.02 18.42
N ARG A 476 -1.79 0.11 18.28
CA ARG A 476 -3.11 0.43 17.74
C ARG A 476 -4.17 0.32 18.83
N GLU A 477 -5.18 1.15 18.76
CA GLU A 477 -6.31 1.17 19.68
C GLU A 477 -7.62 1.41 18.91
N VAL A 478 -8.72 0.96 19.48
CA VAL A 478 -10.06 1.29 19.00
C VAL A 478 -10.47 2.63 19.60
N VAL A 479 -11.04 3.51 18.80
CA VAL A 479 -11.45 4.85 19.22
C VAL A 479 -12.88 5.14 18.75
N SER A 480 -13.57 6.01 19.48
CA SER A 480 -14.89 6.51 19.10
C SER A 480 -15.04 8.01 19.32
N THR A 481 -15.89 8.63 18.51
CA THR A 481 -16.44 9.98 18.72
C THR A 481 -17.93 9.96 18.38
N ALA A 482 -18.69 10.91 18.92
CA ALA A 482 -20.11 11.08 18.63
C ALA A 482 -20.45 12.56 18.53
N GLN A 483 -21.55 12.87 17.84
CA GLN A 483 -22.09 14.21 17.86
C GLN A 483 -22.43 14.64 19.31
N THR A 484 -22.30 15.93 19.61
CA THR A 484 -22.68 16.49 20.92
C THR A 484 -24.19 16.69 21.04
N ALA A 485 -24.88 16.89 19.92
CA ALA A 485 -26.33 16.92 19.76
C ALA A 485 -26.69 16.41 18.34
N PRO A 486 -27.93 15.96 18.06
CA PRO A 486 -28.32 15.50 16.73
C PRO A 486 -28.03 16.55 15.65
N GLY A 487 -27.31 16.16 14.59
CA GLY A 487 -26.88 17.09 13.53
C GLY A 487 -25.79 18.09 13.93
N GLY A 488 -25.33 18.07 15.18
CA GLY A 488 -24.31 18.95 15.72
C GLY A 488 -22.87 18.51 15.39
N ALA A 489 -21.92 19.26 15.95
CA ALA A 489 -20.49 18.94 15.84
C ALA A 489 -20.14 17.66 16.60
N PHE A 490 -19.01 17.05 16.25
CA PHE A 490 -18.48 15.88 16.95
C PHE A 490 -17.66 16.28 18.17
N GLY A 491 -17.82 15.51 19.25
CA GLY A 491 -16.99 15.63 20.45
C GLY A 491 -15.55 15.12 20.26
N PRO A 492 -14.72 15.20 21.31
CA PRO A 492 -13.35 14.67 21.25
C PRO A 492 -13.33 13.15 21.07
N TRP A 493 -12.23 12.64 20.51
CA TRP A 493 -11.99 11.20 20.41
C TRP A 493 -11.76 10.58 21.79
N ARG A 494 -12.47 9.46 22.05
CA ARG A 494 -12.28 8.61 23.23
C ARG A 494 -11.62 7.29 22.82
N SER A 495 -10.58 6.88 23.53
CA SER A 495 -10.03 5.54 23.39
C SER A 495 -10.94 4.52 24.06
N LEU A 496 -11.18 3.40 23.38
CA LEU A 496 -11.85 2.21 23.90
C LEU A 496 -10.81 1.12 24.25
N GLY A 497 -9.52 1.45 24.18
CA GLY A 497 -8.42 0.55 24.47
C GLY A 497 -7.99 -0.31 23.28
N THR A 498 -7.14 -1.28 23.57
CA THR A 498 -6.62 -2.27 22.63
C THR A 498 -6.89 -3.67 23.16
N PRO A 499 -7.30 -4.64 22.31
CA PRO A 499 -7.39 -6.04 22.71
C PRO A 499 -6.00 -6.69 22.89
N GLU A 500 -4.94 -6.07 22.36
CA GLU A 500 -3.57 -6.58 22.41
C GLU A 500 -2.83 -6.12 23.68
N ARG A 501 -2.06 -7.02 24.30
CA ARG A 501 -1.23 -6.69 25.47
C ARG A 501 -0.07 -5.77 25.10
N SER A 502 0.55 -6.02 23.95
CA SER A 502 1.68 -5.26 23.43
C SER A 502 1.83 -5.48 21.92
N ASP A 503 2.55 -4.56 21.27
CA ASP A 503 2.86 -4.74 19.85
C ASP A 503 3.77 -5.95 19.59
N ALA A 504 4.71 -6.24 20.49
CA ALA A 504 5.66 -7.34 20.32
C ALA A 504 4.97 -8.73 20.27
N THR A 505 3.79 -8.88 20.89
CA THR A 505 3.06 -10.16 20.95
C THR A 505 2.19 -10.41 19.71
N GLY A 506 1.51 -9.39 19.22
CA GLY A 506 0.48 -9.53 18.18
C GLY A 506 0.64 -8.58 17.00
N THR A 507 1.70 -7.77 16.93
CA THR A 507 1.95 -6.73 15.92
C THR A 507 0.87 -5.63 15.86
N SER A 508 0.07 -5.51 16.92
CA SER A 508 -1.12 -4.64 16.94
C SER A 508 -2.14 -4.99 15.83
N ASP A 509 -2.33 -6.29 15.57
CA ASP A 509 -3.29 -6.83 14.59
C ASP A 509 -4.73 -6.67 15.11
N ILE A 510 -5.30 -5.49 14.84
CA ILE A 510 -6.67 -5.12 15.20
C ILE A 510 -7.46 -4.86 13.92
N SER A 511 -8.61 -5.52 13.76
CA SER A 511 -9.54 -5.31 12.66
C SER A 511 -10.38 -4.04 12.87
N ALA A 512 -11.10 -3.62 11.81
CA ALA A 512 -12.06 -2.53 11.92
C ALA A 512 -13.18 -2.90 12.92
N PRO A 513 -13.65 -1.95 13.76
CA PRO A 513 -14.69 -2.25 14.74
C PRO A 513 -16.03 -2.53 14.07
N ALA A 514 -16.65 -3.66 14.43
CA ALA A 514 -18.05 -3.93 14.14
C ALA A 514 -18.92 -3.39 15.29
N VAL A 515 -19.90 -2.55 14.97
CA VAL A 515 -20.69 -1.81 15.96
C VAL A 515 -22.17 -2.12 15.76
N THR A 516 -22.85 -2.43 16.85
CA THR A 516 -24.31 -2.53 16.90
C THR A 516 -24.86 -1.53 17.90
N VAL A 517 -26.07 -1.05 17.67
CA VAL A 517 -26.79 -0.16 18.57
C VAL A 517 -27.90 -0.97 19.20
N GLY A 518 -27.94 -1.02 20.53
CA GLY A 518 -29.00 -1.68 21.28
C GLY A 518 -30.35 -1.03 21.00
N ALA A 519 -31.39 -1.87 20.95
CA ALA A 519 -32.78 -1.45 20.78
C ALA A 519 -33.29 -0.68 22.02
#